data_AF-A0A0Q8QTG3-F1
#
_entry.id   AF-A0A0Q8QTG3-F1
#
_cell.length_a   1.000
_cell.length_b   1.000
_cell.length_c   1.000
_cell.angle_alpha   90.00
_cell.angle_beta   90.00
_cell.angle_gamma   90.00
#
_symmetry.space_group_name_H-M   'P 1'
#
loop_
_entity.id
_entity.type
_entity.pdbx_description
1 polymer ?
#
loop_
_entity_poly.entity_id
_entity_poly.type
_entity_poly.pdbx_seq_one_letter_code
_entity_poly.pdbx_strand_id
1 'polypeptide(L)'
;MSSGLIFALWAAAANAHPAAPDPIAIDAFVKRASAALHQPVRIDMMRSMGRNEKIARGIVDQVMDGRKRATVARRAEYLDNGWRLPTSGQTLLVYDFSGKPSFIYRVVAAQELPLRSIAPWHLMAESPALRELTTWRTAHLASWKTAIEGLSPEQIDMLPLVWMRFEPIFPIAKPPR
;
A
#
# COMPACT_ATOMS: atom_id res chain seq x y z
N MET A 1 22.34 16.40 1.86
CA MET A 1 22.21 15.90 3.25
C MET A 1 20.75 16.00 3.68
N SER A 2 19.95 14.95 3.46
CA SER A 2 18.54 14.89 3.93
C SER A 2 17.94 13.47 3.94
N SER A 3 18.67 12.46 3.46
CA SER A 3 18.18 11.07 3.37
C SER A 3 18.08 10.36 4.73
N GLY A 4 18.80 10.82 5.76
CA GLY A 4 18.82 10.18 7.09
C GLY A 4 17.57 10.43 7.95
N LEU A 5 16.95 11.62 7.83
CA LEU A 5 15.76 11.98 8.63
C LEU A 5 14.47 11.30 8.14
N ILE A 6 14.38 10.99 6.84
CA ILE A 6 13.21 10.30 6.28
C ILE A 6 13.20 8.82 6.68
N PHE A 7 14.38 8.19 6.82
CA PHE A 7 14.54 6.79 7.22
C PHE A 7 14.05 6.52 8.65
N ALA A 8 14.38 7.42 9.59
CA ALA A 8 13.99 7.31 11.00
C ALA A 8 12.46 7.37 11.21
N LEU A 9 11.76 8.12 10.35
CA LEU A 9 10.29 8.27 10.43
C LEU A 9 9.52 7.02 9.98
N TRP A 10 10.15 6.12 9.21
CA TRP A 10 9.55 4.87 8.74
C TRP A 10 9.87 3.67 9.62
N ALA A 11 10.68 3.80 10.67
CA ALA A 11 11.02 2.68 11.55
C ALA A 11 10.35 2.76 12.94
N ALA A 12 10.20 3.96 13.51
CA ALA A 12 9.91 4.11 14.95
C ALA A 12 8.44 4.28 15.36
N ALA A 13 7.52 4.54 14.42
CA ALA A 13 6.12 4.79 14.79
C ALA A 13 5.33 3.49 15.01
N ALA A 14 4.65 3.40 16.16
CA ALA A 14 3.83 2.27 16.58
C ALA A 14 2.72 1.95 15.55
N ASN A 15 2.33 0.67 15.51
CA ASN A 15 1.20 0.22 14.72
C ASN A 15 -0.09 0.73 15.38
N ALA A 16 -0.94 1.36 14.57
CA ALA A 16 -2.31 1.69 14.93
C ALA A 16 -3.25 0.96 13.98
N HIS A 17 -4.48 0.72 14.44
CA HIS A 17 -5.55 0.24 13.57
C HIS A 17 -6.35 1.44 13.07
N PRO A 18 -6.67 1.51 11.76
CA PRO A 18 -7.57 2.53 11.25
C PRO A 18 -8.97 2.35 11.87
N ALA A 19 -9.72 3.44 12.00
CA ALA A 19 -11.16 3.34 12.25
C ALA A 19 -11.86 2.56 11.14
N ALA A 20 -13.04 2.00 11.46
CA ALA A 20 -13.89 1.37 10.45
C ALA A 20 -14.24 2.37 9.34
N PRO A 21 -14.34 1.94 8.07
CA PRO A 21 -14.76 2.83 6.98
C PRO A 21 -16.13 3.46 7.24
N ASP A 22 -16.24 4.77 7.04
CA ASP A 22 -17.51 5.49 7.15
C ASP A 22 -18.37 5.21 5.89
N PRO A 23 -19.45 4.42 6.00
CA PRO A 23 -20.22 3.99 4.83
C PRO A 23 -20.84 5.17 4.06
N ILE A 24 -21.25 6.24 4.76
CA ILE A 24 -21.86 7.41 4.13
C ILE A 24 -20.81 8.16 3.31
N ALA A 25 -19.62 8.36 3.89
CA ALA A 25 -18.51 9.02 3.19
C ALA A 25 -18.02 8.19 1.98
N ILE A 26 -17.95 6.87 2.13
CA ILE A 26 -17.59 5.94 1.05
C ILE A 26 -18.59 6.04 -0.11
N ASP A 27 -19.89 5.91 0.15
CA ASP A 27 -20.93 5.98 -0.89
C ASP A 27 -20.90 7.31 -1.63
N ALA A 28 -20.75 8.42 -0.91
CA ALA A 28 -20.60 9.75 -1.50
C ALA A 28 -19.35 9.85 -2.38
N PHE A 29 -18.24 9.24 -1.96
CA PHE A 29 -16.98 9.24 -2.73
C PHE A 29 -17.08 8.39 -4.01
N VAL A 30 -17.67 7.21 -3.94
CA VAL A 30 -17.89 6.33 -5.11
C VAL A 30 -18.85 6.97 -6.11
N LYS A 31 -19.88 7.68 -5.66
CA LYS A 31 -20.78 8.47 -6.54
C LYS A 31 -20.01 9.57 -7.27
N ARG A 32 -19.13 10.32 -6.57
CA ARG A 32 -18.28 11.34 -7.21
C ARG A 32 -17.30 10.72 -8.21
N ALA A 33 -16.69 9.58 -7.86
CA ALA A 33 -15.80 8.86 -8.76
C ALA A 33 -16.53 8.42 -10.04
N SER A 34 -17.74 7.86 -9.89
CA SER A 34 -18.55 7.41 -11.02
C SER A 34 -18.94 8.57 -11.94
N ALA A 35 -19.34 9.70 -11.35
CA ALA A 35 -19.66 10.92 -12.11
C ALA A 35 -18.43 11.46 -12.86
N ALA A 36 -17.28 11.56 -12.19
CA ALA A 36 -16.05 12.08 -12.79
C ALA A 36 -15.52 11.18 -13.94
N LEU A 37 -15.69 9.87 -13.81
CA LEU A 37 -15.26 8.89 -14.81
C LEU A 37 -16.33 8.61 -15.88
N HIS A 38 -17.50 9.24 -15.79
CA HIS A 38 -18.64 9.02 -16.69
C HIS A 38 -19.05 7.53 -16.83
N GLN A 39 -18.84 6.75 -15.78
CA GLN A 39 -19.20 5.33 -15.73
C GLN A 39 -19.36 4.85 -14.28
N PRO A 40 -20.21 3.83 -14.00
CA PRO A 40 -20.30 3.27 -12.66
C PRO A 40 -18.97 2.69 -12.16
N VAL A 41 -18.55 3.08 -10.95
CA VAL A 41 -17.39 2.50 -10.27
C VAL A 41 -17.87 1.44 -9.28
N ARG A 42 -17.47 0.19 -9.50
CA ARG A 42 -17.64 -0.90 -8.53
C ARG A 42 -16.36 -1.04 -7.71
N ILE A 43 -16.49 -1.12 -6.39
CA ILE A 43 -15.38 -1.39 -5.48
C ILE A 43 -15.37 -2.88 -5.15
N ASP A 44 -14.27 -3.57 -5.50
CA ASP A 44 -14.10 -5.00 -5.24
C ASP A 44 -13.58 -5.26 -3.82
N MET A 45 -12.82 -4.31 -3.27
CA MET A 45 -12.28 -4.38 -1.91
C MET A 45 -11.94 -2.98 -1.37
N MET A 46 -12.03 -2.82 -0.05
CA MET A 46 -11.58 -1.63 0.67
C MET A 46 -10.43 -2.00 1.59
N ARG A 47 -9.43 -1.13 1.71
CA ARG A 47 -8.31 -1.31 2.64
C ARG A 47 -7.73 0.01 3.11
N SER A 48 -7.00 -0.01 4.20
CA SER A 48 -6.08 1.08 4.53
C SER A 48 -4.70 0.84 3.90
N MET A 49 -3.86 1.87 3.94
CA MET A 49 -2.44 1.76 3.62
C MET A 49 -1.61 2.46 4.69
N GLY A 50 -0.45 1.89 5.00
CA GLY A 50 0.38 2.35 6.10
C GLY A 50 -0.07 1.78 7.44
N ARG A 51 0.81 1.89 8.44
CA ARG A 51 0.62 1.33 9.79
C ARG A 51 0.23 2.35 10.84
N ASN A 52 0.20 3.62 10.46
CA ASN A 52 -0.33 4.73 11.26
C ASN A 52 -0.74 5.87 10.33
N GLU A 53 -1.48 6.82 10.89
CA GLU A 53 -2.05 7.95 10.17
C GLU A 53 -1.00 8.81 9.43
N LYS A 54 0.17 9.04 10.04
CA LYS A 54 1.25 9.83 9.42
C LYS A 54 1.81 9.14 8.16
N ILE A 55 2.07 7.84 8.25
CA ILE A 55 2.55 7.05 7.10
C ILE A 55 1.45 6.94 6.04
N ALA A 56 0.20 6.74 6.44
CA ALA A 56 -0.94 6.68 5.52
C ALA A 56 -1.07 7.95 4.69
N ARG A 57 -1.03 9.13 5.33
CA ARG A 57 -1.03 10.43 4.63
C ARG A 57 0.13 10.55 3.66
N GLY A 58 1.35 10.24 4.10
CA GLY A 58 2.53 10.30 3.23
C GLY A 58 2.45 9.37 2.02
N ILE A 59 1.81 8.20 2.17
CA ILE A 59 1.52 7.28 1.06
C ILE A 59 0.53 7.93 0.09
N VAL A 60 -0.59 8.48 0.59
CA VAL A 60 -1.59 9.15 -0.25
C VAL A 60 -0.94 10.26 -1.05
N ASP A 61 -0.15 11.14 -0.42
CA ASP A 61 0.56 12.24 -1.09
C ASP A 61 1.47 11.73 -2.21
N GLN A 62 2.23 10.66 -1.95
CA GLN A 62 3.12 10.05 -2.94
C GLN A 62 2.36 9.43 -4.11
N VAL A 63 1.20 8.81 -3.85
CA VAL A 63 0.35 8.24 -4.89
C VAL A 63 -0.26 9.34 -5.75
N MET A 64 -0.84 10.37 -5.13
CA MET A 64 -1.46 11.51 -5.82
C MET A 64 -0.44 12.33 -6.61
N ASP A 65 0.80 12.43 -6.14
CA ASP A 65 1.90 13.06 -6.89
C ASP A 65 2.47 12.20 -8.02
N GLY A 66 1.95 10.99 -8.24
CA GLY A 66 2.42 10.07 -9.26
C GLY A 66 3.76 9.40 -8.91
N ARG A 67 4.23 9.52 -7.66
CA ARG A 67 5.54 9.00 -7.21
C ARG A 67 5.49 7.56 -6.68
N LYS A 68 4.32 7.08 -6.22
CA LYS A 68 4.10 5.70 -5.79
C LYS A 68 2.95 5.07 -6.57
N ARG A 69 3.23 3.94 -7.24
CA ARG A 69 2.30 3.17 -8.10
C ARG A 69 2.47 1.66 -7.94
N ALA A 70 3.27 1.22 -6.97
CA ALA A 70 3.39 -0.16 -6.57
C ALA A 70 3.39 -0.24 -5.04
N THR A 71 3.16 -1.45 -4.52
CA THR A 71 3.30 -1.78 -3.10
C THR A 71 3.67 -3.24 -2.93
N VAL A 72 4.33 -3.54 -1.82
CA VAL A 72 4.56 -4.90 -1.34
C VAL A 72 4.00 -5.01 0.07
N ALA A 73 3.33 -6.11 0.39
CA ALA A 73 2.82 -6.41 1.73
C ALA A 73 3.00 -7.91 2.02
N ARG A 74 3.02 -8.30 3.29
CA ARG A 74 2.99 -9.74 3.64
C ARG A 74 1.66 -10.33 3.24
N ARG A 75 1.65 -11.56 2.75
CA ARG A 75 0.41 -12.31 2.49
C ARG A 75 -0.47 -12.40 3.74
N ALA A 76 0.14 -12.60 4.91
CA ALA A 76 -0.55 -12.65 6.20
C ALA A 76 -1.39 -11.39 6.46
N GLU A 77 -0.93 -10.20 6.08
CA GLU A 77 -1.69 -8.96 6.28
C GLU A 77 -3.02 -8.96 5.53
N TYR A 78 -3.13 -9.64 4.39
CA TYR A 78 -4.42 -9.80 3.71
C TYR A 78 -5.34 -10.72 4.51
N LEU A 79 -4.82 -11.87 4.96
CA LEU A 79 -5.59 -12.85 5.72
C LEU A 79 -6.08 -12.30 7.06
N ASP A 80 -5.19 -11.64 7.80
CA ASP A 80 -5.46 -11.07 9.13
C ASP A 80 -6.57 -10.01 9.07
N ASN A 81 -6.71 -9.32 7.95
CA ASN A 81 -7.75 -8.31 7.73
C ASN A 81 -8.97 -8.84 6.95
N GLY A 82 -9.04 -10.14 6.66
CA GLY A 82 -10.12 -10.73 5.84
C GLY A 82 -10.15 -10.25 4.39
N TRP A 83 -9.05 -9.67 3.91
CA TRP A 83 -8.89 -9.18 2.55
C TRP A 83 -8.56 -10.31 1.58
N ARG A 84 -9.09 -10.19 0.37
CA ARG A 84 -8.71 -11.06 -0.74
C ARG A 84 -7.37 -10.62 -1.31
N LEU A 85 -6.61 -11.56 -1.83
CA LEU A 85 -5.40 -11.24 -2.58
C LEU A 85 -5.77 -10.49 -3.86
N PRO A 86 -5.05 -9.41 -4.21
CA PRO A 86 -5.38 -8.58 -5.34
C PRO A 86 -5.14 -9.33 -6.66
N THR A 87 -6.05 -9.19 -7.60
CA THR A 87 -5.90 -9.68 -8.98
C THR A 87 -5.98 -8.51 -9.96
N SER A 88 -5.33 -8.66 -11.13
CA SER A 88 -5.39 -7.64 -12.18
C SER A 88 -6.85 -7.30 -12.55
N GLY A 89 -7.11 -6.02 -12.80
CA GLY A 89 -8.43 -5.49 -13.13
C GLY A 89 -9.30 -5.09 -11.94
N GLN A 90 -9.01 -5.57 -10.72
CA GLN A 90 -9.78 -5.20 -9.54
C GLN A 90 -9.67 -3.71 -9.22
N THR A 91 -10.76 -3.14 -8.74
CA THR A 91 -10.86 -1.74 -8.29
C THR A 91 -10.95 -1.69 -6.78
N LEU A 92 -9.99 -1.02 -6.16
CA LEU A 92 -9.83 -0.98 -4.71
C LEU A 92 -9.96 0.46 -4.22
N LEU A 93 -10.65 0.62 -3.09
CA LEU A 93 -10.74 1.90 -2.39
C LEU A 93 -9.80 1.90 -1.19
N VAL A 94 -9.02 2.97 -1.07
CA VAL A 94 -8.21 3.26 0.11
C VAL A 94 -8.92 4.24 1.01
N TYR A 95 -9.06 3.90 2.29
CA TYR A 95 -9.53 4.80 3.34
C TYR A 95 -8.41 5.12 4.34
N ASP A 96 -8.49 6.29 4.95
CA ASP A 96 -7.53 6.77 5.94
C ASP A 96 -7.80 6.21 7.34
N PHE A 97 -6.97 6.60 8.31
CA PHE A 97 -7.09 6.14 9.69
C PHE A 97 -8.32 6.68 10.43
N SER A 98 -9.02 7.68 9.87
CA SER A 98 -10.30 8.18 10.37
C SER A 98 -11.51 7.50 9.73
N GLY A 99 -11.28 6.52 8.85
CA GLY A 99 -12.33 5.80 8.13
C GLY A 99 -12.83 6.53 6.86
N LYS A 100 -12.22 7.65 6.47
CA LYS A 100 -12.65 8.45 5.32
C LYS A 100 -11.95 8.00 4.03
N PRO A 101 -12.62 8.01 2.87
CA PRO A 101 -12.01 7.64 1.61
C PRO A 101 -10.89 8.61 1.21
N SER A 102 -9.76 8.06 0.77
CA SER A 102 -8.62 8.81 0.26
C SER A 102 -8.53 8.75 -1.27
N PHE A 103 -8.50 7.55 -1.85
CA PHE A 103 -8.43 7.36 -3.30
C PHE A 103 -8.91 5.97 -3.72
N ILE A 104 -9.22 5.81 -5.01
CA ILE A 104 -9.53 4.55 -5.67
C ILE A 104 -8.45 4.28 -6.70
N TYR A 105 -8.02 3.02 -6.80
CA TYR A 105 -7.08 2.57 -7.81
C TYR A 105 -7.53 1.28 -8.48
N ARG A 106 -7.01 1.03 -9.68
CA ARG A 106 -7.13 -0.25 -10.37
C ARG A 106 -5.83 -1.03 -10.26
N VAL A 107 -5.94 -2.33 -9.98
CA VAL A 107 -4.80 -3.26 -10.00
C VAL A 107 -4.39 -3.49 -11.44
N VAL A 108 -3.14 -3.20 -11.76
CA VAL A 108 -2.55 -3.44 -13.09
C VAL A 108 -1.94 -4.84 -13.14
N ALA A 109 -1.16 -5.17 -12.12
CA ALA A 109 -0.51 -6.48 -11.98
C ALA A 109 -0.37 -6.82 -10.51
N ALA A 110 -0.44 -8.11 -10.18
CA ALA A 110 -0.20 -8.61 -8.84
C ALA A 110 0.48 -9.97 -8.92
N GLN A 111 1.35 -10.27 -7.96
CA GLN A 111 2.08 -11.51 -7.87
C GLN A 111 2.36 -11.86 -6.41
N GLU A 112 2.22 -13.14 -6.06
CA GLU A 112 2.78 -13.70 -4.83
C GLU A 112 4.19 -14.24 -5.07
N LEU A 113 5.11 -13.90 -4.18
CA LEU A 113 6.50 -14.33 -4.23
C LEU A 113 7.14 -14.31 -2.84
N PRO A 114 8.14 -15.16 -2.55
CA PRO A 114 8.85 -15.09 -1.28
C PRO A 114 9.72 -13.82 -1.21
N LEU A 115 10.03 -13.36 0.01
CA LEU A 115 10.87 -12.18 0.27
C LEU A 115 12.18 -12.19 -0.53
N ARG A 116 12.87 -13.34 -0.62
CA ARG A 116 14.12 -13.49 -1.37
C ARG A 116 14.01 -13.19 -2.88
N SER A 117 12.80 -13.26 -3.44
CA SER A 117 12.55 -13.04 -4.86
C SER A 117 12.22 -11.59 -5.19
N ILE A 118 12.14 -10.70 -4.20
CA ILE A 118 11.96 -9.26 -4.43
C ILE A 118 13.23 -8.71 -5.09
N ALA A 119 13.12 -8.46 -6.39
CA ALA A 119 14.13 -7.82 -7.22
C ALA A 119 13.87 -6.31 -7.41
N PRO A 120 14.88 -5.51 -7.80
CA PRO A 120 14.76 -4.05 -7.96
C PRO A 120 13.59 -3.59 -8.85
N TRP A 121 13.25 -4.34 -9.89
CA TRP A 121 12.15 -3.99 -10.80
C TRP A 121 10.78 -3.93 -10.09
N HIS A 122 10.57 -4.74 -9.04
CA HIS A 122 9.34 -4.68 -8.23
C HIS A 122 9.22 -3.33 -7.50
N LEU A 123 10.35 -2.71 -7.19
CA LEU A 123 10.45 -1.54 -6.34
C LEU A 123 10.52 -0.22 -7.14
N MET A 124 10.68 -0.26 -8.47
CA MET A 124 10.80 0.93 -9.30
C MET A 124 9.64 1.92 -9.15
N ALA A 125 8.44 1.40 -8.91
CA ALA A 125 7.22 2.19 -8.70
C ALA A 125 6.81 2.29 -7.22
N GLU A 126 7.64 1.82 -6.31
CA GLU A 126 7.44 2.00 -4.87
C GLU A 126 7.70 3.47 -4.47
N SER A 127 7.40 3.81 -3.22
CA SER A 127 7.74 5.07 -2.56
C SER A 127 9.18 5.45 -2.90
N PRO A 128 9.49 6.71 -3.25
CA PRO A 128 10.83 7.10 -3.70
C PRO A 128 11.96 6.68 -2.74
N ALA A 129 11.70 6.74 -1.43
CA ALA A 129 12.67 6.34 -0.41
C ALA A 129 12.90 4.83 -0.31
N LEU A 130 12.11 4.00 -1.00
CA LEU A 130 12.06 2.54 -0.88
C LEU A 130 12.26 1.84 -2.25
N ARG A 131 12.82 2.53 -3.24
CA ARG A 131 13.11 1.95 -4.56
C ARG A 131 14.43 1.17 -4.60
N GLU A 132 15.32 1.43 -3.65
CA GLU A 132 16.54 0.66 -3.43
C GLU A 132 16.26 -0.61 -2.62
N LEU A 133 16.71 -1.76 -3.10
CA LEU A 133 16.37 -3.06 -2.51
C LEU A 133 16.84 -3.20 -1.06
N THR A 134 18.07 -2.78 -0.76
CA THR A 134 18.64 -2.85 0.59
C THR A 134 17.88 -1.96 1.58
N THR A 135 17.55 -0.75 1.16
CA THR A 135 16.72 0.20 1.91
C THR A 135 15.32 -0.35 2.13
N TRP A 136 14.66 -0.82 1.07
CA TRP A 136 13.33 -1.40 1.13
C TRP A 136 13.30 -2.56 2.12
N ARG A 137 14.26 -3.49 2.00
CA ARG A 137 14.33 -4.69 2.84
C ARG A 137 14.56 -4.33 4.31
N THR A 138 15.49 -3.42 4.59
CA THR A 138 15.74 -2.92 5.95
C THR A 138 14.48 -2.31 6.57
N ALA A 139 13.81 -1.42 5.83
CA ALA A 139 12.61 -0.73 6.32
C ALA A 139 11.43 -1.70 6.56
N HIS A 140 11.22 -2.66 5.66
CA HIS A 140 10.13 -3.63 5.79
C HIS A 140 10.37 -4.64 6.90
N LEU A 141 11.59 -5.20 7.01
CA LEU A 141 11.93 -6.11 8.11
C LEU A 141 11.83 -5.42 9.46
N ALA A 142 12.26 -4.15 9.57
CA ALA A 142 12.04 -3.37 10.79
C ALA A 142 10.55 -3.20 11.10
N SER A 143 9.71 -2.94 10.09
CA SER A 143 8.26 -2.82 10.27
C SER A 143 7.57 -4.15 10.61
N TRP A 144 8.18 -5.28 10.23
CA TRP A 144 7.66 -6.61 10.47
C TRP A 144 8.31 -7.29 11.68
N LYS A 145 9.11 -6.57 12.48
CA LYS A 145 9.90 -7.14 13.58
C LYS A 145 9.11 -8.12 14.45
N THR A 146 7.93 -7.73 14.92
CA THR A 146 7.07 -8.59 15.75
C THR A 146 6.56 -9.83 15.00
N ALA A 147 6.27 -9.69 13.70
CA ALA A 147 5.75 -10.79 12.88
C ALA A 147 6.81 -11.82 12.47
N ILE A 148 8.09 -11.46 12.56
CA ILE A 148 9.22 -12.32 12.19
C ILE A 148 10.04 -12.76 13.40
N GLU A 149 9.60 -12.41 14.60
CA GLU A 149 10.25 -12.80 15.84
C GLU A 149 10.27 -14.33 15.98
N GLY A 150 11.45 -14.88 16.31
CA GLY A 150 11.66 -16.33 16.42
C GLY A 150 11.87 -17.07 15.09
N LEU A 151 11.81 -16.40 13.93
CA LEU A 151 12.12 -17.02 12.63
C LEU A 151 13.63 -17.05 12.35
N SER A 152 14.10 -18.14 11.73
CA SER A 152 15.45 -18.22 11.16
C SER A 152 15.60 -17.31 9.94
N PRO A 153 16.84 -16.97 9.53
CA PRO A 153 17.07 -16.22 8.28
C PRO A 153 16.42 -16.86 7.04
N GLU A 154 16.48 -18.18 6.93
CA GLU A 154 15.89 -18.94 5.81
C GLU A 154 14.35 -18.86 5.82
N GLN A 155 13.74 -18.90 7.01
CA GLN A 155 12.30 -18.71 7.17
C GLN A 155 11.88 -17.28 6.80
N ILE A 156 12.69 -16.27 7.19
CA ILE A 156 12.47 -14.87 6.81
C ILE A 156 12.55 -14.71 5.29
N ASP A 157 13.53 -15.32 4.64
CA ASP A 157 13.68 -15.29 3.17
C ASP A 157 12.51 -15.93 2.42
N MET A 158 11.83 -16.88 3.07
CA MET A 158 10.65 -17.56 2.53
C MET A 158 9.32 -16.88 2.86
N LEU A 159 9.31 -15.75 3.58
CA LEU A 159 8.07 -15.04 3.90
C LEU A 159 7.27 -14.74 2.63
N PRO A 160 6.00 -15.18 2.54
CA PRO A 160 5.19 -14.94 1.36
C PRO A 160 4.75 -13.48 1.32
N LEU A 161 5.10 -12.81 0.23
CA LEU A 161 4.74 -11.42 -0.04
C LEU A 161 3.82 -11.33 -1.24
N VAL A 162 3.03 -10.26 -1.25
CA VAL A 162 2.17 -9.86 -2.35
C VAL A 162 2.74 -8.56 -2.90
N TRP A 163 3.29 -8.62 -4.10
CA TRP A 163 3.62 -7.42 -4.87
C TRP A 163 2.44 -7.03 -5.76
N MET A 164 2.20 -5.73 -5.88
CA MET A 164 1.15 -5.21 -6.73
C MET A 164 1.56 -3.88 -7.36
N ARG A 165 1.29 -3.74 -8.65
CA ARG A 165 1.29 -2.47 -9.39
C ARG A 165 -0.15 -1.99 -9.57
N PHE A 166 -0.37 -0.69 -9.37
CA PHE A 166 -1.69 -0.09 -9.44
C PHE A 166 -1.66 1.28 -10.11
N GLU A 167 -2.84 1.71 -10.57
CA GLU A 167 -3.06 3.02 -11.17
C GLU A 167 -4.20 3.73 -10.42
N PRO A 168 -3.95 4.91 -9.82
CA PRO A 168 -5.02 5.73 -9.25
C PRO A 168 -6.00 6.14 -10.35
N ILE A 169 -7.29 5.94 -10.10
CA ILE A 169 -8.36 6.32 -11.04
C ILE A 169 -9.23 7.45 -10.49
N PHE A 170 -9.27 7.65 -9.16
CA PHE A 170 -9.98 8.77 -8.56
C PHE A 170 -9.47 9.11 -7.15
N PRO A 171 -9.21 10.39 -6.83
CA PRO A 171 -9.06 11.49 -7.78
C PRO A 171 -7.91 11.22 -8.77
N ILE A 172 -7.89 11.97 -9.88
CA ILE A 172 -6.84 11.79 -10.90
C ILE A 172 -5.50 12.24 -10.30
N ALA A 173 -4.56 11.30 -10.18
CA ALA A 173 -3.20 11.60 -9.76
C ALA A 173 -2.41 12.32 -10.86
N LYS A 174 -1.32 12.99 -10.48
CA LYS A 174 -0.37 13.53 -11.46
C LYS A 174 0.24 12.39 -12.29
N PRO A 175 0.65 12.66 -13.55
CA PRO A 175 1.34 11.66 -14.36
C PRO A 175 2.59 11.11 -13.65
N PRO A 176 3.01 9.89 -13.99
CA PRO A 176 4.27 9.31 -13.56
C PRO A 176 5.46 10.28 -13.67
N ARG A 177 6.22 10.43 -12.58
CA ARG A 177 7.56 11.02 -12.57
C ARG A 177 8.63 9.93 -12.56
#